data_AF-A0A2H6EDH9-F1
#
_entry.id   AF-A0A2H6EDH9-F1
#
_cell.length_a   1.000
_cell.length_b   1.000
_cell.length_c   1.000
_cell.angle_alpha   90.00
_cell.angle_beta   90.00
_cell.angle_gamma   90.00
#
_symmetry.space_group_name_H-M   'P 1'
#
loop_
_entity.id
_entity.type
_entity.pdbx_description
1 polymer ?
#
loop_
_entity_poly.entity_id
_entity_poly.type
_entity_poly.pdbx_seq_one_letter_code
_entity_poly.pdbx_strand_id
1 'polypeptide(L)' 'MIGNRPVMVDVKVTYDDGTEEVIKETPAVWKDGKRELILNTKLDSKIISVELLNEKIPDANPENDSVEF' A
#
# COMPACT_ATOMS: atom_id res chain seq x y z
N MET A 1 -9.69 18.16 14.34
CA MET A 1 -8.87 16.98 13.99
C MET A 1 -8.98 16.79 12.50
N ILE A 2 -7.87 16.89 11.77
CA ILE A 2 -7.79 16.53 10.35
C ILE A 2 -7.22 15.11 10.33
N GLY A 3 -7.85 14.18 9.61
CA GLY A 3 -7.46 12.77 9.56
C GLY A 3 -8.08 11.90 10.68
N ASN A 4 -7.83 10.58 10.63
CA ASN A 4 -8.34 9.49 11.49
C ASN A 4 -9.50 8.63 10.93
N ARG A 5 -9.74 8.65 9.60
CA ARG A 5 -10.54 7.61 8.95
C ARG A 5 -9.61 6.52 8.43
N PRO A 6 -9.83 5.25 8.76
CA PRO A 6 -9.05 4.18 8.15
C PRO A 6 -9.39 4.13 6.65
N VAL A 7 -8.36 4.05 5.82
CA VAL A 7 -8.46 4.06 4.35
C VAL A 7 -8.12 2.68 3.78
N MET A 8 -8.59 2.37 2.57
CA MET A 8 -8.10 1.20 1.85
C MET A 8 -6.67 1.46 1.37
N VAL A 9 -5.90 0.38 1.20
CA VAL A 9 -4.55 0.44 0.62
C VAL A 9 -4.51 -0.50 -0.57
N ASP A 10 -4.41 0.07 -1.76
CA ASP A 10 -4.17 -0.69 -2.98
C ASP A 10 -2.69 -0.46 -3.36
N VAL A 11 -1.91 -1.54 -3.48
CA VAL A 11 -0.49 -1.50 -3.84
C VAL A 11 -0.28 -2.31 -5.12
N LYS A 12 0.31 -1.68 -6.13
CA LYS A 12 0.78 -2.38 -7.32
C LYS A 12 2.26 -2.74 -7.13
N VAL A 13 2.59 -4.00 -7.36
CA VAL A 13 3.95 -4.51 -7.37
C VAL A 13 4.28 -4.92 -8.80
N THR A 14 5.39 -4.43 -9.33
CA THR A 14 5.93 -4.87 -10.63
C THR A 14 7.19 -5.69 -10.39
N TYR A 15 7.28 -6.85 -11.04
CA TYR A 15 8.41 -7.77 -10.93
C TYR A 15 9.33 -7.70 -12.17
N ASP A 16 10.54 -8.22 -12.04
CA ASP A 16 11.57 -8.22 -13.09
C ASP A 16 11.24 -9.10 -14.30
N ASP A 17 10.40 -10.12 -14.12
CA ASP A 17 9.84 -10.93 -15.19
C ASP A 17 8.72 -10.23 -15.99
N GLY A 18 8.38 -8.99 -15.59
CA GLY A 18 7.33 -8.18 -16.21
C GLY A 18 5.92 -8.49 -15.69
N THR A 19 5.77 -9.37 -14.71
CA THR A 19 4.48 -9.60 -14.06
C THR A 19 4.11 -8.43 -13.14
N GLU A 20 2.80 -8.21 -13.00
CA GLU A 20 2.24 -7.19 -12.12
C GLU A 20 1.24 -7.84 -11.17
N GLU A 21 1.27 -7.44 -9.91
CA GLU A 21 0.30 -7.84 -8.89
C GLU A 21 -0.33 -6.59 -8.26
N VAL A 22 -1.63 -6.64 -8.01
CA VAL A 22 -2.33 -5.61 -7.23
C VAL A 22 -2.81 -6.22 -5.93
N ILE A 23 -2.17 -5.82 -4.84
CA ILE A 23 -2.55 -6.20 -3.47
C ILE A 23 -3.56 -5.17 -2.96
N LYS A 24 -4.69 -5.65 -2.45
CA LYS A 24 -5.78 -4.80 -1.96
C LYS A 24 -6.08 -5.09 -0.51
N GLU A 25 -5.86 -4.09 0.33
CA GLU A 25 -6.10 -4.17 1.76
C GLU A 25 -7.27 -3.28 2.17
N THR A 26 -8.13 -3.86 3.00
CA THR A 26 -9.29 -3.15 3.54
C THR A 26 -8.85 -2.22 4.68
N PRO A 27 -9.70 -1.27 5.11
CA PRO A 27 -9.35 -0.37 6.23
C PRO A 27 -9.12 -1.10 7.57
N ALA A 28 -9.40 -2.41 7.64
CA ALA A 28 -9.13 -3.23 8.80
C ALA A 28 -7.64 -3.34 9.16
N VAL A 29 -6.72 -3.09 8.22
CA VAL A 29 -5.26 -3.11 8.49
C VAL A 29 -4.83 -2.04 9.49
N TRP A 30 -5.60 -0.96 9.62
CA TRP A 30 -5.36 0.16 10.54
C TRP A 30 -5.99 -0.02 11.93
N LYS A 31 -6.60 -1.19 12.20
CA LYS A 31 -7.19 -1.49 13.52
C LYS A 31 -6.13 -1.44 14.62
N ASP A 32 -6.59 -1.26 15.85
CA ASP A 32 -5.76 -1.29 17.05
C ASP A 32 -4.64 -0.24 17.09
N GLY A 33 -4.79 0.84 16.32
CA GLY A 33 -3.84 1.95 16.28
C GLY A 33 -2.59 1.67 15.42
N LYS A 34 -2.62 0.64 14.57
CA LYS A 34 -1.54 0.36 13.61
C LYS A 34 -1.36 1.53 12.63
N ARG A 35 -0.11 1.83 12.35
CA ARG A 35 0.32 2.90 11.43
C ARG A 35 1.18 2.40 10.27
N GLU A 36 1.52 1.11 10.30
CA GLU A 36 2.36 0.44 9.32
C GLU A 36 1.64 -0.82 8.84
N LEU A 37 1.80 -1.11 7.55
CA LEU A 37 1.27 -2.28 6.89
C LEU A 37 2.44 -3.03 6.24
N ILE A 38 2.61 -4.30 6.61
CA ILE A 38 3.61 -5.19 5.99
C ILE A 38 2.86 -6.10 5.02
N LEU A 39 3.17 -5.98 3.73
CA LEU A 39 2.63 -6.83 2.68
C LEU A 39 3.64 -7.95 2.37
N ASN A 40 3.18 -9.20 2.40
CA ASN A 40 4.00 -10.35 2.04
C ASN A 40 3.67 -10.76 0.61
N THR A 41 4.68 -10.81 -0.26
CA THR A 41 4.54 -11.30 -1.64
C THR A 41 5.30 -12.62 -1.85
N LYS A 42 4.95 -13.35 -2.91
CA LYS A 42 5.63 -14.57 -3.34
C LYS A 42 6.98 -14.21 -3.99
N LEU A 43 8.05 -14.67 -3.37
CA LEU A 43 9.46 -14.34 -3.65
C LEU A 43 10.06 -14.99 -4.91
N ASP A 44 9.25 -15.49 -5.83
CA ASP A 44 9.77 -16.22 -6.99
C ASP A 44 10.42 -15.27 -8.02
N SER A 45 10.09 -13.97 -7.98
CA SER A 45 10.59 -12.92 -8.88
C SER A 45 11.02 -11.67 -8.10
N LYS A 46 12.01 -10.92 -8.62
CA LYS A 46 12.55 -9.74 -7.94
C LYS A 46 11.60 -8.54 -8.13
N ILE A 47 11.33 -7.80 -7.06
CA ILE A 47 10.54 -6.56 -7.15
C ILE A 47 11.38 -5.45 -7.83
N ILE A 48 10.79 -4.78 -8.82
CA ILE A 48 11.41 -3.64 -9.51
C ILE A 48 10.71 -2.31 -9.22
N SER A 49 9.40 -2.33 -8.93
CA SER A 49 8.67 -1.15 -8.49
C SER A 49 7.51 -1.51 -7.57
N VAL A 50 7.19 -0.58 -6.68
CA VAL A 50 6.00 -0.61 -5.83
C VAL A 50 5.32 0.75 -5.92
N GLU A 51 4.02 0.75 -6.20
CA GLU A 51 3.21 1.95 -6.40
C GLU A 51 1.96 1.90 -5.52
N LEU A 52 1.69 2.98 -4.78
CA LEU A 52 0.41 3.15 -4.08
C LEU A 52 -0.66 3.59 -5.08
N LEU A 53 -1.67 2.75 -5.30
CA LEU A 53 -2.80 3.02 -6.18
C LEU A 53 -3.91 3.76 -5.41
N ASN A 54 -3.62 4.94 -4.87
CA ASN A 54 -4.57 5.68 -4.03
C ASN A 54 -5.03 7.00 -4.65
N GLU A 55 -5.67 6.96 -5.82
CA GLU A 55 -6.18 8.18 -6.47
C GLU A 55 -7.56 8.63 -5.97
N LYS A 56 -8.28 7.80 -5.21
CA LYS A 56 -9.71 8.01 -4.90
C LYS A 56 -10.03 8.23 -3.43
N ILE A 57 -9.08 8.02 -2.52
CA ILE A 57 -9.31 8.23 -1.09
C ILE A 57 -8.47 9.44 -0.66
N PRO A 58 -9.10 10.50 -0.15
CA PRO A 58 -8.36 11.65 0.32
C PRO A 58 -7.59 11.26 1.58
N ASP A 59 -6.29 10.98 1.42
CA ASP A 59 -5.38 11.10 2.54
C ASP A 59 -5.37 12.56 2.97
N ALA A 60 -5.51 12.79 4.28
CA ALA A 60 -5.45 14.13 4.84
C ALA A 60 -4.06 14.77 4.68
N ASN A 61 -3.02 13.95 4.50
CA ASN A 61 -1.65 14.39 4.38
C ASN A 61 -0.84 13.46 3.43
N PRO A 62 -1.10 13.47 2.11
CA PRO A 62 -0.43 12.57 1.17
C PRO A 62 1.11 12.75 1.13
N GLU A 63 1.64 13.86 1.62
CA GLU A 63 3.09 14.11 1.70
C GLU A 63 3.82 13.14 2.64
N ASN A 64 3.11 12.45 3.53
CA ASN A 64 3.71 11.46 4.44
C ASN A 64 3.56 10.00 3.96
N ASP A 65 2.99 9.77 2.78
CA ASP A 65 2.93 8.43 2.19
C ASP A 65 4.33 8.01 1.75
N SER A 66 4.84 6.93 2.35
CA SER A 66 6.16 6.36 2.04
C SER A 66 6.04 4.88 1.70
N VAL A 67 6.78 4.44 0.68
CA VAL A 67 6.86 3.05 0.24
C VAL A 67 8.31 2.59 0.27
N GLU A 68 8.58 1.48 0.97
CA GLU A 68 9.89 0.84 1.04
C GLU A 68 9.74 -0.65 0.70
N PHE A 69 10.67 -1.21 -0.10
CA PHE A 69 10.67 -2.61 -0.55
C PHE A 69 12.09 -3.15 -0.76
#